data_AF-A0AAU9RV33-F1
#
_entry.id   AF-A0AAU9RV33-F1
#
_cell.length_a   1.000
_cell.length_b   1.000
_cell.length_c   1.000
_cell.angle_alpha   90.00
_cell.angle_beta   90.00
_cell.angle_gamma   90.00
#
_symmetry.space_group_name_H-M   'P 1'
#
loop_
_entity.id
_entity.type
_entity.pdbx_description
1 polymer ?
#
loop_
_entity_poly.entity_id
_entity_poly.type
_entity_poly.pdbx_seq_one_letter_code
_entity_poly.pdbx_strand_id
1 'polypeptide(L)'
;MKFDNCYSSDIHVLAKEIKRETYELDKLNVNPYSYVSPSAYDTAWLAMIEDLNDVNAKKPMFPGCLDWILSNQNALEGLWGNHGDDNGDETLSSTLACVVALRKWNTGSLHVHKGKRYIENSTERVIRKYNNPNKDSCPRWLVLMFTGLLELAQQLGIHFLFSTRVKQMINNLFFQRQKIFHREKLVDGRCNRQPLLAYLEVLPSTLYAENQEDIIEKLDDLDGSLFQSPSATAAAFILSRNTNCLAYLQSLVQRCPNGD
;
A
#
# COMPACT_ATOMS: atom_id res chain seq x y z
N MET A 1 49.13 -4.31 30.01
CA MET A 1 48.16 -4.66 28.95
C MET A 1 47.37 -3.40 28.62
N LYS A 2 47.66 -2.76 27.48
CA LYS A 2 46.84 -1.66 26.96
C LYS A 2 45.67 -2.31 26.22
N PHE A 3 44.44 -1.97 26.60
CA PHE A 3 43.27 -2.26 25.78
C PHE A 3 43.29 -1.27 24.61
N ASP A 4 43.59 -1.77 23.42
CA ASP A 4 43.68 -0.96 22.22
C ASP A 4 42.32 -0.43 21.77
N ASN A 5 42.40 0.75 21.17
CA ASN A 5 41.36 1.71 20.79
C ASN A 5 40.48 1.26 19.61
N CYS A 6 40.20 -0.05 19.48
CA CYS A 6 39.61 -0.67 18.29
C CYS A 6 38.19 -0.17 17.97
N TYR A 7 37.37 0.11 18.99
CA TYR A 7 36.00 0.58 18.80
C TYR A 7 35.91 2.01 18.24
N SER A 8 36.92 2.85 18.49
CA SER A 8 36.92 4.24 18.02
C SER A 8 37.32 4.33 16.55
N SER A 9 38.21 3.46 16.07
CA SER A 9 38.58 3.39 14.65
C SER A 9 37.42 2.93 13.77
N ASP A 10 36.65 1.94 14.22
CA ASP A 10 35.55 1.36 13.43
C ASP A 10 34.39 2.35 13.26
N ILE A 11 34.04 3.10 14.32
CA ILE A 11 33.05 4.18 14.23
C ILE A 11 33.52 5.29 13.29
N HIS A 12 34.81 5.64 13.31
CA HIS A 12 35.36 6.64 12.40
C HIS A 12 35.36 6.18 10.93
N VAL A 13 35.61 4.90 10.68
CA VAL A 13 35.53 4.31 9.34
C VAL A 13 34.09 4.34 8.84
N LEU A 14 33.13 3.87 9.64
CA LEU A 14 31.69 3.91 9.31
C LEU A 14 31.19 5.34 9.09
N ALA A 15 31.58 6.29 9.94
CA ALA A 15 31.19 7.69 9.79
C ALA A 15 31.78 8.31 8.51
N LYS A 16 32.97 7.89 8.09
CA LYS A 16 33.61 8.35 6.85
C LYS A 16 32.95 7.73 5.62
N GLU A 17 32.51 6.47 5.73
CA GLU A 17 31.78 5.75 4.70
C GLU A 17 30.40 6.36 4.45
N ILE A 18 29.61 6.59 5.51
CA ILE A 18 28.31 7.27 5.42
C ILE A 18 28.45 8.66 4.81
N LYS A 19 29.44 9.45 5.27
CA LYS A 19 29.69 10.79 4.72
C LYS A 19 30.06 10.76 3.24
N ARG A 20 30.84 9.75 2.81
CA ARG A 20 31.18 9.56 1.41
C ARG A 20 29.94 9.22 0.61
N GLU A 21 29.13 8.26 1.06
CA GLU A 21 27.87 7.89 0.38
C GLU A 21 26.91 9.07 0.27
N THR A 22 26.73 9.84 1.35
CA THR A 22 25.85 11.03 1.33
C THR A 22 26.38 12.11 0.37
N TYR A 23 27.70 12.33 0.36
CA TYR A 23 28.34 13.30 -0.53
C TYR A 23 28.29 12.89 -2.02
N GLU A 24 28.40 11.59 -2.31
CA GLU A 24 28.25 11.06 -3.67
C GLU A 24 26.80 11.15 -4.17
N LEU A 25 25.80 10.97 -3.29
CA LEU A 25 24.39 11.21 -3.60
C LEU A 25 24.13 12.67 -4.03
N ASP A 26 24.69 13.62 -3.29
CA ASP A 26 24.57 15.06 -3.61
C ASP A 26 25.30 15.45 -4.90
N LYS A 27 26.41 14.77 -5.23
CA LYS A 27 27.24 15.09 -6.41
C LYS A 27 26.76 14.46 -7.70
N LEU A 28 26.20 13.26 -7.67
CA LEU A 28 25.89 12.50 -8.87
C LEU A 28 24.55 12.90 -9.52
N ASN A 29 23.84 13.89 -8.97
CA ASN A 29 22.47 14.23 -9.40
C ASN A 29 21.56 12.99 -9.43
N VAL A 30 21.87 12.01 -8.55
CA VAL A 30 21.15 10.75 -8.49
C VAL A 30 19.83 11.06 -7.82
N ASN A 31 18.75 10.76 -8.54
CA ASN A 31 17.42 10.91 -8.02
C ASN A 31 17.29 10.08 -6.72
N PRO A 32 17.11 10.68 -5.53
CA PRO A 32 17.04 9.93 -4.27
C PRO A 32 15.90 8.89 -4.27
N TYR A 33 14.88 9.08 -5.10
CA TYR A 33 13.80 8.11 -5.30
C TYR A 33 14.26 6.81 -6.00
N SER A 34 15.43 6.77 -6.64
CA SER A 34 15.97 5.53 -7.23
C SER A 34 16.42 4.49 -6.20
N TYR A 35 16.52 4.87 -4.92
CA TYR A 35 16.86 3.97 -3.83
C TYR A 35 15.63 3.46 -3.07
N VAL A 36 14.44 4.00 -3.37
CA VAL A 36 13.18 3.53 -2.81
C VAL A 36 12.71 2.36 -3.66
N SER A 37 12.41 1.23 -3.01
CA SER A 37 11.83 0.09 -3.71
C SER A 37 10.38 0.40 -4.09
N PRO A 38 9.94 0.10 -5.32
CA PRO A 38 8.57 0.34 -5.73
C PRO A 38 7.57 -0.38 -4.82
N SER A 39 6.49 0.31 -4.47
CA SER A 39 5.37 -0.23 -3.73
C SER A 39 4.31 -0.77 -4.69
N ALA A 40 4.25 -2.09 -4.82
CA ALA A 40 3.23 -2.74 -5.63
C ALA A 40 1.80 -2.42 -5.14
N TYR A 41 1.64 -2.16 -3.84
CA TYR A 41 0.36 -1.75 -3.27
C TYR A 41 -0.06 -0.36 -3.77
N ASP A 42 0.83 0.64 -3.66
CA ASP A 42 0.55 2.01 -4.10
C ASP A 42 0.38 2.09 -5.62
N THR A 43 1.28 1.44 -6.36
CA THR A 43 1.19 1.34 -7.83
C THR A 43 -0.16 0.74 -8.27
N ALA A 44 -0.71 -0.24 -7.54
CA ALA A 44 -2.03 -0.79 -7.82
C ALA A 44 -3.16 0.24 -7.61
N TRP A 45 -3.09 1.09 -6.60
CA TRP A 45 -4.07 2.15 -6.38
C TRP A 45 -4.03 3.22 -7.46
N LEU A 46 -2.84 3.62 -7.92
CA LEU A 46 -2.71 4.54 -9.04
C LEU A 46 -3.23 3.94 -10.34
N ALA A 47 -2.94 2.66 -10.60
CA ALA A 47 -3.46 1.94 -11.75
C ALA A 47 -5.00 1.90 -11.80
N MET A 48 -5.68 2.02 -10.65
CA MET A 48 -7.15 2.01 -10.58
C MET A 48 -7.81 3.37 -10.86
N ILE A 49 -7.05 4.45 -11.02
CA ILE A 49 -7.61 5.77 -11.31
C ILE A 49 -8.13 5.78 -12.75
N GLU A 50 -9.42 6.09 -12.92
CA GLU A 50 -10.04 6.21 -14.25
C GLU A 50 -9.75 7.58 -14.84
N ASP A 51 -9.34 7.60 -16.12
CA ASP A 51 -9.36 8.82 -16.93
C ASP A 51 -10.81 9.14 -17.32
N LEU A 52 -11.29 10.32 -16.93
CA LEU A 52 -12.64 10.78 -17.20
C LEU A 52 -12.74 11.66 -18.46
N ASN A 53 -11.64 11.87 -19.18
CA ASN A 53 -11.62 12.70 -20.39
C ASN A 53 -12.40 12.07 -21.56
N ASP A 54 -12.57 10.74 -21.57
CA ASP A 54 -13.35 10.03 -22.59
C ASP A 54 -14.48 9.23 -21.94
N VAL A 55 -15.71 9.72 -22.08
CA VAL A 55 -16.91 9.10 -21.51
C VAL A 55 -17.22 7.74 -22.17
N ASN A 56 -16.71 7.49 -23.38
CA ASN A 56 -17.01 6.29 -24.16
C ASN A 56 -15.98 5.17 -23.98
N ALA A 57 -14.81 5.48 -23.40
CA ALA A 57 -13.74 4.51 -23.19
C ALA A 57 -13.17 4.62 -21.77
N LYS A 58 -13.58 3.70 -20.90
CA LYS A 58 -12.95 3.55 -19.58
C LYS A 58 -11.50 3.10 -19.77
N LYS A 59 -10.54 3.94 -19.36
CA LYS A 59 -9.11 3.63 -19.41
C LYS A 59 -8.39 4.15 -18.16
N PRO A 60 -7.26 3.53 -17.77
CA PRO A 60 -6.47 4.01 -16.65
C PRO A 60 -5.87 5.39 -16.97
N MET A 61 -5.90 6.29 -15.98
CA MET A 61 -5.21 7.58 -16.06
C MET A 61 -3.69 7.40 -16.12
N PHE A 62 -3.17 6.40 -15.42
CA PHE A 62 -1.75 6.05 -15.39
C PHE A 62 -1.55 4.64 -15.96
N PRO A 63 -1.55 4.48 -17.30
CA PRO A 63 -1.41 3.16 -17.93
C PRO A 63 -0.08 2.47 -17.58
N GLY A 64 0.99 3.24 -17.38
CA GLY A 64 2.30 2.71 -16.97
C GLY A 64 2.26 1.94 -15.64
N CYS A 65 1.41 2.34 -14.68
CA CYS A 65 1.23 1.60 -13.42
C CYS A 65 0.60 0.23 -13.68
N LEU A 66 -0.35 0.13 -14.62
CA LEU A 66 -0.98 -1.14 -14.98
C LEU A 66 0.00 -2.08 -15.71
N ASP A 67 0.80 -1.52 -16.62
CA ASP A 67 1.86 -2.26 -17.34
C ASP A 67 2.94 -2.75 -16.38
N TRP A 68 3.28 -1.95 -15.37
CA TRP A 68 4.20 -2.34 -14.32
C TRP A 68 3.68 -3.54 -13.53
N ILE A 69 2.42 -3.52 -13.11
CA ILE A 69 1.82 -4.66 -12.37
C ILE A 69 1.89 -5.94 -13.21
N LEU A 70 1.57 -5.86 -14.51
CA LEU A 70 1.66 -7.00 -15.43
C LEU A 70 3.09 -7.54 -15.57
N SER A 71 4.09 -6.67 -15.46
CA SER A 71 5.50 -7.03 -15.69
C SER A 71 6.24 -7.50 -14.43
N ASN A 72 5.70 -7.25 -13.23
CA ASN A 72 6.41 -7.43 -11.96
C ASN A 72 5.78 -8.48 -11.02
N GLN A 73 4.90 -9.36 -11.53
CA GLN A 73 4.43 -10.50 -10.73
C GLN A 73 5.55 -11.53 -10.57
N ASN A 74 5.78 -12.01 -9.35
CA ASN A 74 6.66 -13.15 -9.12
C ASN A 74 6.15 -14.38 -9.89
N ALA A 75 6.99 -14.92 -10.77
CA ALA A 75 6.58 -15.98 -11.70
C ALA A 75 6.22 -17.32 -11.01
N LEU A 76 6.85 -17.61 -9.87
CA LEU A 76 6.74 -18.85 -9.12
C LEU A 76 5.55 -18.83 -8.16
N GLU A 77 5.54 -17.85 -7.25
CA GLU A 77 4.56 -17.75 -6.17
C GLU A 77 3.29 -17.01 -6.61
N GLY A 78 3.38 -16.17 -7.66
CA GLY A 78 2.25 -15.36 -8.13
C GLY A 78 1.98 -14.11 -7.28
N LEU A 79 2.92 -13.72 -6.42
CA LEU A 79 2.79 -12.56 -5.54
C LEU A 79 3.35 -11.28 -6.18
N TRP A 80 2.96 -10.14 -5.60
CA TRP A 80 3.63 -8.84 -5.75
C TRP A 80 4.12 -8.34 -4.38
N GLY A 81 5.20 -7.55 -4.41
CA GLY A 81 5.87 -7.03 -3.21
C GLY A 81 7.22 -7.70 -2.95
N ASN A 82 7.95 -7.20 -1.95
CA ASN A 82 9.29 -7.68 -1.64
C ASN A 82 9.25 -9.07 -0.97
N HIS A 83 9.96 -10.03 -1.54
CA HIS A 83 9.89 -11.44 -1.17
C HIS A 83 10.86 -11.81 -0.03
N GLY A 84 10.96 -10.96 1.00
CA GLY A 84 11.75 -11.25 2.20
C GLY A 84 11.04 -12.27 3.12
N ASP A 85 11.83 -13.07 3.86
CA ASP A 85 11.32 -14.18 4.69
C ASP A 85 10.27 -13.76 5.75
N ASP A 86 10.18 -12.47 6.11
CA ASP A 86 9.19 -11.96 7.07
C ASP A 86 8.04 -11.12 6.47
N ASN A 87 8.11 -10.70 5.20
CA ASN A 87 7.18 -9.71 4.60
C ASN A 87 5.86 -10.32 4.09
N GLY A 88 5.36 -11.37 4.76
CA GLY A 88 4.16 -12.11 4.34
C GLY A 88 2.88 -11.27 4.39
N ASP A 89 2.79 -10.32 5.31
CA ASP A 89 1.71 -9.36 5.44
C ASP A 89 1.70 -8.30 4.34
N GLU A 90 2.87 -7.71 4.03
CA GLU A 90 3.02 -6.74 2.92
C GLU A 90 2.76 -7.37 1.55
N THR A 91 3.29 -8.56 1.30
CA THR A 91 3.07 -9.29 0.04
C THR A 91 1.62 -9.73 -0.11
N LEU A 92 0.91 -10.05 0.98
CA LEU A 92 -0.51 -10.37 0.95
C LEU A 92 -1.36 -9.15 0.54
N SER A 93 -1.15 -7.98 1.16
CA SER A 93 -1.90 -6.76 0.82
C SER A 93 -1.56 -6.27 -0.59
N SER A 94 -0.27 -6.26 -0.95
CA SER A 94 0.20 -5.85 -2.28
C SER A 94 -0.38 -6.75 -3.38
N THR A 95 -0.34 -8.07 -3.19
CA THR A 95 -0.90 -9.02 -4.16
C THR A 95 -2.40 -8.85 -4.32
N LEU A 96 -3.12 -8.64 -3.20
CA LEU A 96 -4.56 -8.41 -3.24
C LEU A 96 -4.91 -7.11 -3.97
N ALA A 97 -4.18 -6.02 -3.72
CA ALA A 97 -4.36 -4.75 -4.44
C ALA A 97 -4.08 -4.89 -5.95
N CYS A 98 -2.99 -5.56 -6.33
CA CYS A 98 -2.66 -5.82 -7.74
C CYS A 98 -3.75 -6.65 -8.45
N VAL A 99 -4.26 -7.69 -7.78
CA VAL A 99 -5.36 -8.52 -8.30
C VAL A 99 -6.64 -7.69 -8.52
N VAL A 100 -6.96 -6.80 -7.58
CA VAL A 100 -8.09 -5.87 -7.69
C VAL A 100 -7.89 -4.90 -8.87
N ALA A 101 -6.70 -4.31 -9.01
CA ALA A 101 -6.39 -3.39 -10.10
C ALA A 101 -6.50 -4.04 -11.48
N LEU A 102 -5.92 -5.23 -11.66
CA LEU A 102 -6.02 -6.00 -12.90
C LEU A 102 -7.48 -6.37 -13.21
N ARG A 103 -8.25 -6.76 -12.19
CA ARG A 103 -9.66 -7.10 -12.35
C ARG A 103 -10.50 -5.90 -12.78
N LYS A 104 -10.26 -4.71 -12.20
CA LYS A 104 -10.97 -3.48 -12.56
C LYS A 104 -10.94 -3.22 -14.07
N TRP A 105 -9.79 -3.47 -14.70
CA TRP A 105 -9.59 -3.29 -16.14
C TRP A 105 -9.81 -4.55 -16.98
N ASN A 106 -10.26 -5.64 -16.35
CA ASN A 106 -10.46 -6.94 -16.98
C ASN A 106 -9.24 -7.41 -17.81
N THR A 107 -8.03 -7.20 -17.29
CA THR A 107 -6.76 -7.56 -17.94
C THR A 107 -5.97 -8.56 -17.09
N GLY A 108 -4.96 -9.19 -17.70
CA GLY A 108 -4.02 -10.06 -16.97
C GLY A 108 -4.67 -11.27 -16.30
N SER A 109 -5.60 -11.97 -16.96
CA SER A 109 -6.37 -13.08 -16.36
C SER A 109 -5.50 -14.17 -15.71
N LEU A 110 -4.36 -14.50 -16.32
CA LEU A 110 -3.38 -15.44 -15.73
C LEU A 110 -2.74 -14.88 -14.46
N HIS A 111 -2.38 -13.59 -14.46
CA HIS A 111 -1.82 -12.91 -13.28
C HIS A 111 -2.82 -12.88 -12.14
N VAL A 112 -4.09 -12.56 -12.43
CA VAL A 112 -5.20 -12.62 -11.47
C VAL A 112 -5.33 -14.02 -10.89
N HIS A 113 -5.31 -15.07 -11.73
CA HIS A 113 -5.40 -16.45 -11.26
C HIS A 113 -4.25 -16.83 -10.31
N LYS A 114 -3.01 -16.51 -10.68
CA LYS A 114 -1.82 -16.76 -9.85
C LYS A 114 -1.87 -15.99 -8.52
N GLY A 115 -2.22 -14.70 -8.55
CA GLY A 115 -2.33 -13.87 -7.36
C GLY A 115 -3.42 -14.35 -6.41
N LYS A 116 -4.57 -14.77 -6.94
CA LYS A 116 -5.63 -15.39 -6.12
C LYS A 116 -5.13 -16.66 -5.42
N ARG A 117 -4.44 -17.54 -6.14
CA ARG A 117 -3.87 -18.77 -5.57
C ARG A 117 -2.88 -18.45 -4.46
N TYR A 118 -2.03 -17.43 -4.65
CA TYR A 118 -1.13 -16.95 -3.60
C TYR A 118 -1.91 -16.51 -2.36
N ILE A 119 -2.90 -15.62 -2.51
CA ILE A 119 -3.72 -15.08 -1.42
C ILE A 119 -4.41 -16.22 -0.65
N GLU A 120 -5.02 -17.17 -1.36
CA GLU A 120 -5.70 -18.33 -0.76
C GLU A 120 -4.75 -19.20 0.08
N ASN A 121 -3.51 -19.39 -0.39
CA ASN A 121 -2.50 -20.20 0.29
C ASN A 121 -1.80 -19.48 1.45
N SER A 122 -1.58 -18.16 1.32
CA SER A 122 -0.76 -17.39 2.27
C SER A 122 -1.56 -16.81 3.44
N THR A 123 -2.85 -16.50 3.24
CA THR A 123 -3.71 -15.83 4.24
C THR A 123 -3.65 -16.50 5.61
N GLU A 124 -3.77 -17.83 5.67
CA GLU A 124 -3.75 -18.54 6.94
C GLU A 124 -2.44 -18.35 7.69
N ARG A 125 -1.31 -18.51 7.00
CA ARG A 125 0.03 -18.39 7.56
C ARG A 125 0.24 -16.98 8.11
N VAL A 126 -0.14 -15.95 7.34
CA VAL A 126 0.01 -14.54 7.71
C VAL A 126 -0.81 -14.22 8.95
N ILE A 127 -2.11 -14.52 8.96
CA ILE A 127 -2.96 -14.18 10.11
C ILE A 127 -2.54 -14.98 11.37
N ARG A 128 -2.10 -16.23 11.21
CA ARG A 128 -1.60 -17.03 12.35
C ARG A 128 -0.38 -16.43 13.02
N LYS A 129 0.45 -15.63 12.33
CA LYS A 129 1.60 -14.94 12.95
C LYS A 129 1.20 -14.12 14.19
N TYR A 130 -0.04 -13.60 14.19
CA TYR A 130 -0.59 -12.71 15.22
C TYR A 130 -1.65 -13.36 16.13
N ASN A 131 -1.84 -14.67 16.04
CA ASN A 131 -2.80 -15.42 16.86
C ASN A 131 -2.15 -16.16 18.04
N ASN A 132 -0.89 -15.87 18.36
CA ASN A 132 -0.21 -16.45 19.51
C ASN A 132 -0.58 -15.64 20.78
N PRO A 133 -1.05 -16.27 21.87
CA PRO A 133 -1.36 -15.56 23.12
C PRO A 133 -0.19 -14.77 23.73
N ASN A 134 1.06 -15.08 23.33
CA ASN A 134 2.26 -14.36 23.76
C ASN A 134 2.76 -13.31 22.74
N LYS A 135 2.02 -13.05 21.66
CA LYS A 135 2.33 -12.02 20.65
C LYS A 135 1.21 -10.99 20.56
N ASP A 136 1.55 -9.82 20.05
CA ASP A 136 0.60 -8.75 19.78
C ASP A 136 -0.52 -9.22 18.83
N SER A 137 -1.72 -8.68 19.05
CA SER A 137 -2.86 -8.82 18.14
C SER A 137 -2.48 -8.40 16.71
N CYS A 138 -3.25 -8.87 15.71
CA CYS A 138 -3.08 -8.45 14.31
C CYS A 138 -2.91 -6.92 14.20
N PRO A 139 -1.86 -6.43 13.51
CA PRO A 139 -1.60 -5.00 13.39
C PRO A 139 -2.80 -4.26 12.83
N ARG A 140 -3.11 -3.09 13.40
CA ARG A 140 -4.28 -2.29 12.98
C ARG A 140 -4.30 -2.03 11.47
N TRP A 141 -3.15 -1.65 10.90
CA TRP A 141 -3.04 -1.37 9.47
C TRP A 141 -3.42 -2.60 8.64
N LEU A 142 -2.94 -3.80 9.02
CA LEU A 142 -3.22 -5.04 8.31
C LEU A 142 -4.71 -5.39 8.41
N VAL A 143 -5.33 -5.20 9.57
CA VAL A 143 -6.79 -5.37 9.75
C VAL A 143 -7.56 -4.48 8.77
N LEU A 144 -7.25 -3.17 8.72
CA LEU A 144 -7.94 -2.21 7.86
C LEU A 144 -7.73 -2.53 6.38
N MET A 145 -6.48 -2.69 5.96
CA MET A 145 -6.07 -2.90 4.57
C MET A 145 -6.63 -4.20 4.02
N PHE A 146 -6.38 -5.31 4.70
CA PHE A 146 -6.76 -6.63 4.20
C PHE A 146 -8.29 -6.78 4.10
N THR A 147 -9.02 -6.34 5.12
CA THR A 147 -10.50 -6.46 5.09
C THR A 147 -11.14 -5.50 4.08
N GLY A 148 -10.64 -4.27 3.94
CA GLY A 148 -11.16 -3.33 2.95
C GLY A 148 -10.87 -3.76 1.50
N LEU A 149 -9.67 -4.29 1.24
CA LEU A 149 -9.35 -4.87 -0.07
C LEU A 149 -10.18 -6.13 -0.38
N LEU A 150 -10.50 -6.97 0.61
CA LEU A 150 -11.38 -8.13 0.41
C LEU A 150 -12.81 -7.69 0.03
N GLU A 151 -13.34 -6.66 0.67
CA GLU A 151 -14.63 -6.06 0.29
C GLU A 151 -14.60 -5.50 -1.13
N LEU A 152 -13.55 -4.74 -1.48
CA LEU A 152 -13.37 -4.19 -2.82
C LEU A 152 -13.25 -5.31 -3.88
N ALA A 153 -12.48 -6.36 -3.59
CA ALA A 153 -12.37 -7.54 -4.45
C ALA A 153 -13.73 -8.20 -4.68
N GLN A 154 -14.54 -8.35 -3.62
CA GLN A 154 -15.89 -8.89 -3.73
C GLN A 154 -16.80 -7.99 -4.58
N GLN A 155 -16.72 -6.66 -4.44
CA GLN A 155 -17.48 -5.71 -5.28
C GLN A 155 -17.12 -5.83 -6.77
N LEU A 156 -15.87 -6.19 -7.09
CA LEU A 156 -15.42 -6.46 -8.46
C LEU A 156 -15.64 -7.92 -8.93
N GLY A 157 -16.41 -8.70 -8.18
CA GLY A 157 -16.74 -10.09 -8.50
C GLY A 157 -15.56 -11.06 -8.40
N ILE A 158 -14.57 -10.75 -7.56
CA ILE A 158 -13.47 -11.66 -7.23
C ILE A 158 -13.87 -12.48 -6.02
N HIS A 159 -13.95 -13.80 -6.21
CA HIS A 159 -14.27 -14.74 -5.14
C HIS A 159 -13.07 -15.61 -4.80
N PHE A 160 -12.75 -15.72 -3.52
CA PHE A 160 -11.67 -16.54 -2.99
C PHE A 160 -12.21 -17.84 -2.37
N LEU A 161 -11.49 -18.94 -2.57
CA LEU A 161 -11.83 -20.27 -2.06
C LEU A 161 -11.11 -20.56 -0.74
N PHE A 162 -11.43 -19.77 0.29
CA PHE A 162 -10.87 -19.98 1.62
C PHE A 162 -11.46 -21.21 2.32
N SER A 163 -10.62 -21.94 3.07
CA SER A 163 -11.07 -23.01 3.97
C SER A 163 -11.98 -22.47 5.08
N THR A 164 -12.81 -23.32 5.69
CA THR A 164 -13.71 -22.92 6.79
C THR A 164 -12.95 -22.25 7.94
N ARG A 165 -11.75 -22.76 8.25
CA ARG A 165 -10.88 -22.20 9.28
C ARG A 165 -10.42 -20.79 8.92
N VAL A 166 -9.97 -20.58 7.69
CA VAL A 166 -9.52 -19.25 7.23
C VAL A 166 -10.68 -18.26 7.22
N LYS A 167 -11.88 -18.69 6.80
CA LYS A 167 -13.10 -17.86 6.87
C LYS A 167 -13.40 -17.38 8.29
N GLN A 168 -13.27 -18.25 9.30
CA GLN A 168 -13.43 -17.85 10.71
C GLN A 168 -12.38 -16.82 11.15
N MET A 169 -11.13 -16.98 10.71
CA MET A 169 -10.06 -16.01 10.99
C MET A 169 -10.35 -14.65 10.35
N ILE A 170 -10.79 -14.63 9.09
CA ILE A 170 -11.19 -13.42 8.37
C ILE A 170 -12.38 -12.74 9.07
N ASN A 171 -13.38 -13.50 9.50
CA ASN A 171 -14.53 -12.95 10.24
C ASN A 171 -14.09 -12.25 11.54
N ASN A 172 -13.10 -12.81 12.25
CA ASN A 172 -12.51 -12.14 13.42
C ASN A 172 -11.83 -10.82 13.05
N LEU A 173 -11.15 -10.72 11.91
CA LEU A 173 -10.57 -9.46 11.44
C LEU A 173 -11.66 -8.43 11.12
N PHE A 174 -12.77 -8.83 10.49
CA PHE A 174 -13.91 -7.93 10.26
C PHE A 174 -14.51 -7.42 11.57
N PHE A 175 -14.62 -8.27 12.59
CA PHE A 175 -15.07 -7.85 13.92
C PHE A 175 -14.09 -6.86 14.58
N GLN A 176 -12.77 -7.08 14.42
CA GLN A 176 -11.77 -6.12 14.88
C GLN A 176 -11.87 -4.78 14.13
N ARG A 177 -12.08 -4.81 12.81
CA ARG A 177 -12.27 -3.60 12.00
C ARG A 177 -13.49 -2.79 12.45
N GLN A 178 -14.61 -3.46 12.75
CA GLN A 178 -15.78 -2.79 13.31
C GLN A 178 -15.47 -2.13 14.65
N LYS A 179 -14.75 -2.81 15.55
CA LYS A 179 -14.31 -2.21 16.82
C LYS A 179 -13.43 -0.99 16.62
N ILE A 180 -12.54 -1.01 15.62
CA ILE A 180 -11.71 0.15 15.26
C ILE A 180 -12.61 1.32 14.84
N PHE A 181 -13.55 1.09 13.92
CA PHE A 181 -14.48 2.14 13.44
C PHE A 181 -15.40 2.70 14.54
N HIS A 182 -15.80 1.92 15.53
CA HIS A 182 -16.61 2.43 16.65
C HIS A 182 -15.81 3.28 17.64
N ARG A 183 -14.49 3.11 17.70
CA ARG A 183 -13.61 3.76 18.68
C ARG A 183 -12.88 4.97 18.13
N GLU A 184 -12.54 4.92 16.85
CA GLU A 184 -11.67 5.91 16.20
C GLU A 184 -12.49 6.85 15.31
N LYS A 185 -12.05 8.11 15.23
CA LYS A 185 -12.63 9.10 14.33
C LYS A 185 -11.93 9.08 12.97
N LEU A 186 -12.61 9.57 11.94
CA LEU A 186 -12.05 9.72 10.59
C LEU A 186 -10.77 10.55 10.64
N VAL A 187 -10.86 11.72 11.26
CA VAL A 187 -9.74 12.59 11.61
C VAL A 187 -9.60 12.59 13.14
N ASP A 188 -8.45 12.16 13.65
CA ASP A 188 -8.11 12.26 15.06
C ASP A 188 -6.73 12.88 15.24
N GLY A 189 -6.68 14.12 15.71
CA GLY A 189 -5.44 14.83 16.02
C GLY A 189 -4.91 14.57 17.44
N ARG A 190 -5.59 13.74 18.25
CA ARG A 190 -5.24 13.51 19.66
C ARG A 190 -4.47 12.22 19.94
N CYS A 191 -4.23 11.40 18.92
CA CYS A 191 -3.57 10.11 19.07
C CYS A 191 -2.17 10.12 18.44
N ASN A 192 -1.20 9.45 19.07
CA ASN A 192 0.14 9.18 18.52
C ASN A 192 0.13 8.13 17.36
N ARG A 193 -1.01 8.00 16.67
CA ARG A 193 -1.28 7.00 15.64
C ARG A 193 -1.86 7.70 14.43
N GLN A 194 -1.54 7.21 13.24
CA GLN A 194 -2.18 7.67 12.00
C GLN A 194 -3.72 7.57 12.07
N PRO A 195 -4.45 8.62 11.69
CA PRO A 195 -5.91 8.63 11.70
C PRO A 195 -6.48 7.60 10.73
N LEU A 196 -7.78 7.30 10.81
CA LEU A 196 -8.43 6.42 9.83
C LEU A 196 -8.29 6.95 8.41
N LEU A 197 -8.30 8.27 8.24
CA LEU A 197 -8.14 8.93 6.94
C LEU A 197 -6.82 8.58 6.23
N ALA A 198 -5.78 8.15 6.94
CA ALA A 198 -4.54 7.66 6.32
C ALA A 198 -4.69 6.33 5.55
N TYR A 199 -5.86 5.68 5.66
CA TYR A 199 -6.22 4.44 4.98
C TYR A 199 -7.48 4.64 4.11
N LEU A 200 -7.71 5.88 3.66
CA LEU A 200 -8.91 6.32 2.94
C LEU A 200 -9.32 5.37 1.82
N GLU A 201 -8.34 4.82 1.11
CA GLU A 201 -8.53 3.95 -0.04
C GLU A 201 -9.24 2.64 0.29
N VAL A 202 -9.11 2.14 1.53
CA VAL A 202 -9.76 0.91 2.01
C VAL A 202 -10.92 1.19 2.98
N LEU A 203 -11.32 2.45 3.18
CA LEU A 203 -12.45 2.77 4.05
C LEU A 203 -13.79 2.63 3.30
N PRO A 204 -14.85 2.14 3.97
CA PRO A 204 -16.19 2.19 3.41
C PRO A 204 -16.67 3.64 3.31
N SER A 205 -17.42 3.94 2.25
CA SER A 205 -17.93 5.29 1.97
C SER A 205 -18.80 5.88 3.09
N THR A 206 -19.47 5.03 3.87
CA THR A 206 -20.28 5.44 5.02
C THR A 206 -19.48 6.18 6.10
N LEU A 207 -18.14 6.07 6.13
CA LEU A 207 -17.31 6.78 7.11
C LEU A 207 -16.94 8.20 6.70
N TYR A 208 -16.95 8.51 5.40
CA TYR A 208 -16.47 9.79 4.86
C TYR A 208 -17.47 10.50 3.95
N ALA A 209 -18.61 9.89 3.61
CA ALA A 209 -19.61 10.49 2.74
C ALA A 209 -20.12 11.84 3.26
N GLU A 210 -20.23 12.00 4.58
CA GLU A 210 -20.68 13.24 5.23
C GLU A 210 -19.53 14.21 5.54
N ASN A 211 -18.27 13.76 5.43
CA ASN A 211 -17.07 14.49 5.85
C ASN A 211 -16.04 14.56 4.72
N GLN A 212 -16.47 14.86 3.49
CA GLN A 212 -15.54 14.98 2.36
C GLN A 212 -14.62 16.21 2.49
N GLU A 213 -15.08 17.25 3.18
CA GLU A 213 -14.28 18.46 3.48
C GLU A 213 -13.05 18.13 4.33
N ASP A 214 -13.19 17.24 5.32
CA ASP A 214 -12.09 16.73 6.15
C ASP A 214 -10.94 16.12 5.32
N ILE A 215 -11.26 15.52 4.17
CA ILE A 215 -10.26 14.94 3.27
C ILE A 215 -9.39 16.04 2.68
N ILE A 216 -10.02 17.13 2.22
CA ILE A 216 -9.34 18.26 1.58
C ILE A 216 -8.52 19.03 2.61
N GLU A 217 -9.04 19.23 3.82
CA GLU A 217 -8.34 19.89 4.93
C GLU A 217 -7.10 19.14 5.43
N LYS A 218 -6.93 17.87 5.05
CA LYS A 218 -5.80 17.04 5.45
C LYS A 218 -4.80 16.80 4.33
N LEU A 219 -5.01 17.39 3.17
CA LEU A 219 -3.99 17.43 2.12
C LEU A 219 -2.83 18.31 2.60
N ASP A 220 -1.62 17.87 2.28
CA ASP A 220 -0.41 18.65 2.52
C ASP A 220 -0.41 19.90 1.62
N ASP A 221 -0.19 21.07 2.21
CA ASP A 221 -0.21 22.34 1.49
C ASP A 221 0.96 22.49 0.49
N LEU A 222 2.07 21.75 0.69
CA LEU A 222 3.26 21.84 -0.15
C LEU A 222 3.18 20.93 -1.36
N ASP A 223 2.83 19.65 -1.16
CA ASP A 223 2.87 18.66 -2.22
C ASP A 223 1.50 18.11 -2.65
N GLY A 224 0.43 18.37 -1.89
CA GLY A 224 -0.92 17.91 -2.21
C GLY A 224 -1.21 16.46 -1.81
N SER A 225 -0.30 15.80 -1.11
CA SER A 225 -0.46 14.42 -0.67
C SER A 225 -1.39 14.31 0.54
N LEU A 226 -2.09 13.18 0.64
CA LEU A 226 -2.78 12.78 1.86
C LEU A 226 -1.84 11.89 2.69
N PHE A 227 -1.26 12.45 3.75
CA PHE A 227 -0.29 11.78 4.65
C PHE A 227 0.93 11.17 3.91
N GLN A 228 1.39 11.78 2.82
CA GLN A 228 2.50 11.27 1.99
C GLN A 228 2.27 9.84 1.47
N SER A 229 1.01 9.37 1.45
CA SER A 229 0.63 8.05 0.96
C SER A 229 0.07 8.16 -0.46
N PRO A 230 0.72 7.56 -1.48
CA PRO A 230 0.18 7.53 -2.84
C PRO A 230 -1.20 6.86 -2.92
N SER A 231 -1.42 5.73 -2.24
CA SER A 231 -2.72 5.06 -2.20
C SER A 231 -3.83 5.92 -1.61
N ALA A 232 -3.59 6.56 -0.46
CA ALA A 232 -4.57 7.45 0.18
C ALA A 232 -4.82 8.69 -0.69
N THR A 233 -3.79 9.24 -1.32
CA THR A 233 -3.89 10.39 -2.23
C THR A 233 -4.66 10.03 -3.51
N ALA A 234 -4.46 8.81 -4.05
CA ALA A 234 -5.22 8.29 -5.18
C ALA A 234 -6.72 8.20 -4.83
N ALA A 235 -7.06 7.69 -3.64
CA ALA A 235 -8.44 7.68 -3.18
C ALA A 235 -9.01 9.09 -2.98
N ALA A 236 -8.24 10.00 -2.39
CA ALA A 236 -8.64 11.40 -2.24
C ALA A 236 -8.91 12.05 -3.60
N PHE A 237 -8.07 11.80 -4.60
CA PHE A 237 -8.27 12.29 -5.97
C PHE A 237 -9.52 11.70 -6.62
N ILE A 238 -9.74 10.38 -6.50
CA ILE A 238 -10.93 9.71 -7.06
C ILE A 238 -12.22 10.34 -6.52
N LEU A 239 -12.23 10.68 -5.22
CA LEU A 239 -13.39 11.26 -4.52
C LEU A 239 -13.59 12.74 -4.82
N SER A 240 -12.52 13.54 -4.73
CA SER A 240 -12.62 15.02 -4.73
C SER A 240 -12.27 15.68 -6.07
N ARG A 241 -11.54 14.97 -6.94
CA ARG A 241 -10.91 15.54 -8.15
C ARG A 241 -10.03 16.77 -7.88
N ASN A 242 -9.49 16.86 -6.66
CA ASN A 242 -8.58 17.93 -6.28
C ASN A 242 -7.31 17.91 -7.14
N THR A 243 -6.94 19.06 -7.69
CA THR A 243 -5.80 19.20 -8.62
C THR A 243 -4.45 19.04 -7.93
N ASN A 244 -4.35 19.30 -6.63
CA ASN A 244 -3.10 19.11 -5.86
C ASN A 244 -2.82 17.62 -5.69
N CYS A 245 -3.84 16.80 -5.39
CA CYS A 245 -3.70 15.34 -5.39
C CYS A 245 -3.22 14.84 -6.76
N LEU A 246 -3.78 15.37 -7.85
CA LEU A 246 -3.36 14.99 -9.19
C LEU A 246 -1.90 15.37 -9.47
N ALA A 247 -1.50 16.59 -9.09
CA ALA A 247 -0.13 17.05 -9.25
C ALA A 247 0.87 16.17 -8.49
N TYR A 248 0.53 15.78 -7.25
CA TYR A 248 1.30 14.83 -6.46
C TYR A 248 1.50 13.50 -7.21
N LEU A 249 0.39 12.87 -7.62
CA LEU A 249 0.42 11.55 -8.29
C LEU A 249 1.16 11.60 -9.62
N GLN A 250 0.97 12.66 -10.42
CA GLN A 250 1.73 12.85 -11.66
C GLN A 250 3.23 13.02 -11.39
N SER A 251 3.59 13.71 -10.31
CA SER A 251 4.99 13.90 -9.94
C SER A 251 5.66 12.58 -9.54
N LEU A 252 4.94 11.68 -8.87
CA LEU A 252 5.44 10.36 -8.52
C LEU A 252 5.71 9.53 -9.77
N VAL A 253 4.70 9.37 -10.63
CA VAL A 253 4.82 8.58 -11.88
C VAL A 253 5.95 9.09 -12.78
N GLN A 254 6.19 10.41 -12.82
CA GLN A 254 7.32 10.99 -13.56
C GLN A 254 8.68 10.68 -12.93
N ARG A 255 8.77 10.66 -11.60
CA ARG A 255 10.01 10.41 -10.85
C ARG A 255 10.33 8.92 -10.76
N CYS A 256 9.31 8.06 -10.77
CA CYS A 256 9.41 6.62 -10.62
C CYS A 256 8.71 5.92 -11.80
N PRO A 257 9.27 5.99 -13.02
CA PRO A 257 8.64 5.40 -14.22
C PRO A 257 8.54 3.87 -14.14
N ASN A 258 9.23 3.23 -13.19
CA ASN A 258 9.21 1.80 -12.91
C ASN A 258 8.38 1.48 -11.65
N GLY A 259 7.28 2.19 -11.40
CA GLY A 259 6.41 1.99 -10.25
C GLY A 259 6.76 2.90 -9.06
N ASP A 260 5.73 3.35 -8.35
CA ASP A 260 5.81 4.27 -7.19
C ASP A 260 5.94 3.51 -5.87
#